data_AF-A0A9Q4HX23-F1
#
_entry.id   AF-A0A9Q4HX23-F1
#
_cell.length_a   1.000
_cell.length_b   1.000
_cell.length_c   1.000
_cell.angle_alpha   90.00
_cell.angle_beta   90.00
_cell.angle_gamma   90.00
#
_symmetry.space_group_name_H-M   'P 1'
#
loop_
_entity.id
_entity.type
_entity.pdbx_description
1 polymer ?
#
loop_
_entity_poly.entity_id
_entity_poly.type
_entity_poly.pdbx_seq_one_letter_code
_entity_poly.pdbx_strand_id
1 'polypeptide(L)' 'MENFMNEPVEYNWTENDIIKEFQKYNDKKKVAKVYGITVQQVTEILKRNV' A
#
# COMPACT_ATOMS: atom_id res chain seq x y z
N MET A 1 32.21 11.43 12.34
CA MET A 1 30.76 11.34 12.58
C MET A 1 30.24 10.26 11.67
N GLU A 2 29.95 9.10 12.23
CA GLU A 2 29.31 8.00 11.50
C GLU A 2 27.86 8.40 11.22
N ASN A 3 27.39 8.24 9.99
CA ASN A 3 26.06 8.65 9.58
C ASN A 3 25.01 7.77 10.25
N PHE A 4 24.22 8.32 11.17
CA PHE A 4 23.16 7.62 11.93
C PHE A 4 21.78 7.65 11.25
N MET A 5 21.68 8.06 9.99
CA MET A 5 20.40 8.06 9.27
C MET A 5 20.37 6.91 8.27
N ASN A 6 19.44 5.98 8.47
CA ASN A 6 19.11 4.98 7.46
C ASN A 6 18.59 5.72 6.22
N GLU A 7 19.07 5.30 5.05
CA GLU A 7 18.58 5.79 3.77
C GLU A 7 17.08 5.46 3.64
N PRO A 8 16.29 6.32 2.98
CA PRO A 8 14.88 6.07 2.76
C PRO A 8 14.70 4.77 1.98
N VAL A 9 13.99 3.82 2.59
CA VAL A 9 13.69 2.54 1.95
C VAL A 9 12.47 2.74 1.04
N GLU A 10 12.68 2.61 -0.27
CA GLU A 10 11.57 2.55 -1.21
C GLU A 10 10.87 1.19 -1.10
N TYR A 11 9.68 1.19 -0.50
CA TYR A 11 8.83 0.02 -0.45
C TYR A 11 8.11 -0.16 -1.79
N ASN A 12 8.67 -1.01 -2.63
CA ASN A 12 8.01 -1.49 -3.84
C ASN A 12 6.89 -2.46 -3.45
N TRP A 13 5.65 -1.97 -3.39
CA TRP A 13 4.46 -2.81 -3.23
C TRP A 13 3.84 -3.16 -4.58
N THR A 14 3.14 -4.28 -4.63
CA THR A 14 2.39 -4.70 -5.82
C THR A 14 0.88 -4.56 -5.62
N GLU A 15 0.13 -4.58 -6.71
CA GLU A 15 -1.34 -4.61 -6.66
C GLU A 15 -1.86 -5.80 -5.83
N ASN A 16 -1.15 -6.93 -5.84
CA ASN A 16 -1.51 -8.12 -5.06
C ASN A 16 -1.36 -7.91 -3.55
N ASP A 17 -0.38 -7.12 -3.11
CA ASP A 17 -0.20 -6.78 -1.69
C ASP A 17 -1.40 -5.94 -1.18
N ILE A 18 -1.85 -5.00 -2.01
CA ILE A 18 -3.05 -4.18 -1.75
C ILE A 18 -4.30 -5.05 -1.67
N ILE A 19 -4.46 -6.02 -2.56
CA ILE A 19 -5.60 -6.95 -2.57
C ILE A 19 -5.60 -7.82 -1.31
N LYS A 20 -4.46 -8.41 -0.95
CA LYS A 20 -4.32 -9.23 0.26
C LYS A 20 -4.60 -8.43 1.54
N GLU A 21 -4.07 -7.21 1.62
CA GLU A 21 -4.30 -6.34 2.78
C GLU A 21 -5.78 -5.92 2.87
N PHE A 22 -6.40 -5.63 1.72
CA PHE A 22 -7.83 -5.37 1.67
C PHE A 22 -8.64 -6.60 2.07
N GLN A 23 -8.30 -7.81 1.63
CA GLN A 23 -9.00 -9.03 2.06
C GLN A 23 -8.87 -9.29 3.57
N LYS A 24 -7.74 -8.93 4.18
CA LYS A 24 -7.49 -9.12 5.61
C LYS A 24 -8.31 -8.17 6.49
N TYR A 25 -8.43 -6.91 6.11
CA TYR A 25 -9.08 -5.88 6.94
C TYR A 25 -10.42 -5.37 6.40
N ASN A 26 -10.72 -5.65 5.13
CA ASN A 26 -11.88 -5.17 4.37
C ASN A 26 -12.08 -3.64 4.45
N ASP A 27 -10.99 -2.88 4.62
CA ASP A 27 -11.01 -1.44 4.82
C ASP A 27 -10.06 -0.72 3.84
N LYS A 28 -10.66 0.01 2.88
CA LYS A 28 -9.91 0.73 1.84
C LYS A 28 -9.15 1.94 2.39
N LYS A 29 -9.64 2.60 3.44
CA LYS A 29 -8.98 3.77 4.05
C LYS A 29 -7.72 3.33 4.80
N LYS A 30 -7.79 2.17 5.45
CA LYS A 30 -6.63 1.56 6.10
C LYS A 30 -5.56 1.20 5.08
N VAL A 31 -5.93 0.48 4.02
CA VAL A 31 -5.00 0.08 2.95
C VAL A 31 -4.35 1.31 2.30
N ALA A 32 -5.14 2.34 1.98
CA ALA A 32 -4.65 3.61 1.45
C ALA A 32 -3.57 4.24 2.33
N LYS A 33 -3.77 4.27 3.66
CA LYS A 33 -2.78 4.81 4.61
C LYS A 33 -1.52 3.96 4.70
N VAL A 34 -1.64 2.64 4.66
CA VAL A 34 -0.49 1.71 4.77
C VAL A 34 0.43 1.85 3.55
N TYR A 35 -0.14 1.92 2.35
CA TYR A 35 0.62 1.96 1.10
C TYR A 35 0.88 3.37 0.57
N GLY A 36 0.42 4.40 1.29
CA GLY A 36 0.61 5.81 0.89
C GLY A 36 -0.12 6.19 -0.41
N ILE A 37 -1.23 5.51 -0.72
CA ILE A 37 -2.04 5.75 -1.93
C ILE A 37 -3.41 6.30 -1.58
N THR A 38 -4.15 6.75 -2.60
CA THR A 38 -5.53 7.21 -2.43
C THR A 38 -6.52 6.05 -2.38
N VAL A 39 -7.68 6.27 -1.74
CA VAL A 39 -8.79 5.30 -1.75
C VAL A 39 -9.33 5.06 -3.17
N GLN A 40 -9.22 6.04 -4.07
CA GLN A 40 -9.56 5.86 -5.49
C GLN A 40 -8.63 4.84 -6.15
N GLN A 41 -7.31 4.96 -5.95
CA GLN A 41 -6.33 3.99 -6.48
C GLN A 41 -6.60 2.58 -5.93
N VAL A 42 -6.85 2.44 -4.62
CA VAL A 42 -7.24 1.14 -4.04
C VAL A 42 -8.48 0.58 -4.75
N THR A 43 -9.48 1.43 -5.00
CA THR A 43 -10.71 1.02 -5.67
C THR A 43 -10.48 0.61 -7.13
N GLU A 44 -9.62 1.32 -7.87
CA GLU A 44 -9.25 0.95 -9.23
C GLU A 44 -8.51 -0.38 -9.28
N ILE A 45 -7.55 -0.59 -8.39
CA ILE A 45 -6.78 -1.85 -8.29
C ILE A 45 -7.71 -3.01 -8.01
N LEU A 46 -8.63 -2.85 -7.05
CA LEU A 46 -9.64 -3.87 -6.73
C LEU A 46 -10.56 -4.15 -7.92
N LYS A 47 -10.96 -3.13 -8.71
CA LYS A 47 -11.81 -3.32 -9.90
C LYS A 47 -11.10 -4.01 -11.06
N ARG A 48 -9.79 -3.77 -11.25
CA ARG A 48 -8.99 -4.38 -12.32
C ARG A 48 -8.71 -5.86 -12.07
N ASN A 49 -8.77 -6.29 -10.82
CA ASN A 49 -8.47 -7.65 -10.37
C ASN A 49 -9.74 -8.41 -9.90
N VAL A 50 -10.93 -7.95 -10.31
CA VAL A 50 -12.24 -8.61 -10.14
C VAL A 50 -12.64 -9.32 -11.42
#